data_AF-A0A434RGH4-F1
#
_entry.id   AF-A0A434RGH4-F1
#
_cell.length_a   1.000
_cell.length_b   1.000
_cell.length_c   1.000
_cell.angle_alpha   90.00
_cell.angle_beta   90.00
_cell.angle_gamma   90.00
#
_symmetry.space_group_name_H-M   'P 1'
#
loop_
_entity.id
_entity.type
_entity.pdbx_description
1 polymer ?
#
loop_
_entity_poly.entity_id
_entity_poly.type
_entity_poly.pdbx_seq_one_letter_code
_entity_poly.pdbx_strand_id
1 'polypeptide(L)' 'MADILFYHLTESTLEEALPGLLERSVERGWRAVVQTGTEERRDALDQHLWTFRDDSFLAHATDREAYPAEQPILLTTG' A
#
# COMPACT_ATOMS: atom_id res chain seq x y z
N MET A 1 -3.25 11.83 -20.17
CA MET A 1 -4.12 10.63 -20.19
C MET A 1 -3.71 9.79 -18.99
N ALA A 2 -4.64 9.20 -18.26
CA ALA A 2 -4.29 8.37 -17.10
C ALA A 2 -3.98 6.94 -17.58
N ASP A 3 -2.87 6.37 -17.10
CA ASP A 3 -2.54 4.97 -17.34
C ASP A 3 -3.28 4.09 -16.32
N ILE A 4 -3.92 3.03 -16.82
CA ILE A 4 -4.66 2.07 -15.98
C ILE A 4 -4.04 0.70 -16.21
N LEU A 5 -3.51 0.11 -15.14
CA LEU A 5 -2.85 -1.19 -15.15
C LEU A 5 -3.70 -2.20 -14.36
N PHE A 6 -3.82 -3.41 -14.90
CA PHE A 6 -4.47 -4.53 -14.22
C PHE A 6 -3.42 -5.63 -13.99
N TYR A 7 -3.25 -6.03 -12.73
CA TYR A 7 -2.35 -7.11 -12.36
C TYR A 7 -3.15 -8.40 -12.19
N HIS A 8 -2.83 -9.42 -13.00
CA HIS A 8 -3.39 -10.76 -12.82
C HIS A 8 -2.52 -11.52 -11.82
N LEU A 9 -3.09 -11.82 -10.67
CA LEU A 9 -2.45 -12.57 -9.60
C LEU A 9 -2.63 -14.07 -9.87
N THR A 10 -1.56 -14.77 -10.27
CA THR A 10 -1.61 -16.21 -10.61
C THR A 10 -1.11 -17.08 -9.47
N GLU A 11 0.14 -16.87 -9.04
CA GLU A 11 0.80 -17.66 -7.99
C GLU A 11 0.96 -16.89 -6.68
N SER A 12 0.85 -15.57 -6.72
CA SER A 12 0.97 -14.68 -5.58
C SER A 12 -0.40 -14.14 -5.16
N THR A 13 -0.59 -13.94 -3.86
CA THR A 13 -1.67 -13.16 -3.28
C THR A 13 -1.45 -11.66 -3.46
N LEU A 14 -2.48 -10.86 -3.16
CA LEU A 14 -2.37 -9.40 -3.17
C LEU A 14 -1.34 -8.94 -2.15
N GLU A 15 -1.34 -9.55 -0.98
CA GLU A 15 -0.47 -9.28 0.15
C GLU A 15 1.00 -9.54 -0.18
N GLU A 16 1.29 -10.50 -1.05
CA GLU A 16 2.65 -10.77 -1.53
C GLU A 16 3.07 -9.80 -2.65
N ALA A 17 2.17 -9.44 -3.55
CA ALA A 17 2.49 -8.62 -4.72
C ALA A 17 2.50 -7.11 -4.44
N LEU A 18 1.59 -6.62 -3.59
CA LEU A 18 1.38 -5.20 -3.33
C LEU A 18 2.59 -4.51 -2.70
N PRO A 19 3.30 -5.08 -1.71
CA PRO A 19 4.47 -4.43 -1.11
C PRO A 19 5.54 -4.08 -2.17
N GLY A 20 5.85 -5.01 -3.07
CA GLY A 20 6.84 -4.76 -4.14
C GLY A 20 6.38 -3.73 -5.17
N LEU A 21 5.08 -3.54 -5.37
CA LEU A 21 4.55 -2.46 -6.21
C LEU A 21 4.70 -1.10 -5.51
N LEU A 22 4.47 -1.05 -4.21
CA LEU A 22 4.61 0.14 -3.39
C LEU A 22 6.08 0.55 -3.24
N GLU A 23 6.98 -0.41 -2.96
CA GLU A 23 8.44 -0.18 -2.92
C GLU A 23 8.90 0.52 -4.21
N ARG A 24 8.60 -0.07 -5.38
CA ARG A 24 8.97 0.52 -6.68
C ARG A 24 8.36 1.88 -6.95
N SER A 25 7.19 2.17 -6.38
CA SER A 25 6.54 3.48 -6.52
C SER A 25 7.29 4.52 -5.70
N VAL A 26 7.59 4.23 -4.44
CA VAL A 26 8.32 5.13 -3.55
C VAL A 26 9.78 5.31 -3.99
N GLU A 27 10.44 4.25 -4.47
CA GLU A 27 11.80 4.33 -5.06
C GLU A 27 11.88 5.31 -6.23
N ARG A 28 10.79 5.49 -6.98
CA ARG A 28 10.68 6.46 -8.08
C ARG A 28 10.31 7.87 -7.58
N GLY A 29 10.22 8.07 -6.27
CA GLY A 29 9.78 9.31 -5.64
C GLY A 29 8.28 9.58 -5.75
N TRP A 30 7.47 8.56 -6.10
CA TRP A 30 6.03 8.72 -6.19
C TRP A 30 5.37 8.56 -4.83
N ARG A 31 4.19 9.17 -4.71
CA ARG A 31 3.27 8.94 -3.60
C ARG A 31 2.17 8.00 -4.04
N ALA A 32 1.75 7.10 -3.15
CA ALA A 32 0.74 6.10 -3.44
C ALA A 32 -0.44 6.21 -2.48
N VAL A 33 -1.64 5.90 -3.00
CA VAL A 33 -2.84 5.69 -2.19
C VAL A 33 -3.32 4.27 -2.47
N VAL A 34 -3.59 3.51 -1.42
CA VAL A 34 -4.21 2.20 -1.49
C VAL A 34 -5.60 2.30 -0.91
N GLN A 35 -6.61 2.14 -1.78
CA GLN A 35 -8.01 2.14 -1.39
C GLN A 35 -8.50 0.71 -1.24
N THR A 36 -8.94 0.35 -0.03
CA THR A 36 -9.54 -0.95 0.27
C THR A 36 -11.06 -0.87 0.33
N GLY A 37 -11.74 -2.00 0.11
CA GLY A 37 -13.20 -2.05 0.13
C GLY A 37 -13.84 -2.01 1.52
N THR A 38 -13.07 -2.28 2.58
CA THR A 38 -13.54 -2.19 3.98
C THR A 38 -12.44 -1.69 4.91
N GLU A 39 -12.82 -1.21 6.09
CA GLU A 39 -11.89 -0.80 7.16
C GLU A 39 -11.08 -1.98 7.69
N GLU A 40 -11.70 -3.15 7.87
CA GLU A 40 -11.00 -4.36 8.34
C GLU A 40 -9.89 -4.77 7.36
N ARG A 41 -10.14 -4.61 6.05
CA ARG A 41 -9.14 -4.88 5.02
C ARG A 41 -8.01 -3.86 5.04
N ARG A 42 -8.31 -2.58 5.29
CA ARG A 42 -7.31 -1.52 5.46
C ARG A 42 -6.40 -1.84 6.64
N ASP A 43 -6.98 -2.14 7.79
CA ASP A 43 -6.26 -2.34 9.05
C ASP A 43 -5.44 -3.63 9.05
N ALA A 44 -5.92 -4.68 8.37
CA ALA A 44 -5.13 -5.89 8.14
C ALA A 44 -3.94 -5.63 7.20
N LEU A 45 -4.14 -4.81 6.16
CA LEU A 45 -3.07 -4.43 5.24
C LEU A 45 -2.02 -3.55 5.92
N ASP A 46 -2.43 -2.60 6.76
CA ASP A 46 -1.54 -1.75 7.57
C ASP A 46 -0.57 -2.61 8.39
N GLN A 47 -1.09 -3.58 9.15
CA GLN A 47 -0.25 -4.50 9.93
C GLN A 47 0.68 -5.35 9.06
N HIS A 48 0.18 -5.83 7.91
CA HIS A 48 0.97 -6.63 6.97
C HIS A 48 2.13 -5.85 6.36
N LEU A 49 1.92 -4.60 5.95
CA LEU A 49 2.95 -3.78 5.33
C LEU A 49 4.11 -3.43 6.27
N TRP A 50 3.92 -3.52 7.59
CA TRP A 50 5.00 -3.41 8.57
C TRP A 50 5.84 -4.68 8.73
N THR A 51 5.31 -5.85 8.34
CA THR A 51 5.88 -7.15 8.69
C THR A 51 6.10 -8.08 7.49
N PHE A 52 5.81 -7.63 6.26
CA PHE A 52 5.87 -8.48 5.06
C PHE A 52 7.29 -8.98 4.74
N ARG A 53 8.34 -8.27 5.17
CA ARG A 53 9.75 -8.68 5.05
C ARG A 53 10.59 -8.03 6.15
N ASP A 54 11.39 -8.84 6.85
CA ASP A 54 12.13 -8.42 8.06
C ASP A 54 13.14 -7.27 7.84
N ASP A 55 13.66 -7.12 6.62
CA ASP A 55 14.63 -6.07 6.25
C ASP A 55 14.00 -4.94 5.42
N SER A 56 12.68 -4.83 5.43
CA SER A 56 11.94 -3.79 4.70
C SER A 56 11.48 -2.67 5.63
N PHE A 57 11.44 -1.45 5.09
CA PHE A 57 10.77 -0.32 5.73
C PHE A 57 9.96 0.44 4.69
N LEU A 58 8.65 0.22 4.71
CA LEU A 58 7.71 0.83 3.80
C LEU A 58 6.90 1.86 4.58
N ALA A 59 7.36 3.11 4.65
CA ALA A 59 6.66 4.16 5.39
C ALA A 59 5.24 4.34 4.86
N HIS A 60 4.24 4.14 5.72
CA HIS A 60 2.82 4.31 5.39
C HIS A 60 2.03 4.71 6.63
N ALA A 61 0.81 5.17 6.41
CA ALA A 61 -0.18 5.32 7.47
C ALA A 61 -1.59 5.15 6.91
N THR A 62 -2.55 5.06 7.83
CA THR A 62 -3.98 5.12 7.48
C THR A 62 -4.49 6.56 7.36
N ASP A 63 -5.61 6.72 6.68
CA ASP A 63 -6.41 7.95 6.61
C ASP A 63 -6.98 8.43 7.96
N ARG A 64 -6.82 7.65 9.02
CA ARG A 64 -7.26 7.97 10.39
C ARG A 64 -6.18 8.64 11.24
N GLU A 65 -4.94 8.64 10.79
CA GLU A 65 -3.83 9.22 11.54
C GLU A 65 -3.78 10.75 11.44
N ALA A 66 -2.94 11.38 12.26
CA ALA A 66 -2.91 12.83 12.40
C ALA A 66 -2.39 13.58 11.15
N TYR A 67 -1.51 12.95 10.37
CA TYR A 67 -0.82 13.57 9.23
C TYR A 67 -0.85 12.69 7.97
N PRO A 68 -2.03 12.29 7.46
CA PRO A 68 -2.13 11.36 6.33
C PRO A 68 -1.58 11.97 5.04
N ALA A 69 -1.67 13.30 4.91
CA ALA A 69 -1.14 14.04 3.77
C ALA A 69 0.39 14.14 3.74
N GLU A 70 1.10 13.72 4.79
CA GLU A 70 2.57 13.70 4.83
C GLU A 70 3.14 12.32 4.47
N GLN A 71 2.29 11.30 4.41
CA GLN A 71 2.74 9.93 4.19
C GLN A 71 3.03 9.68 2.71
N PRO A 72 4.13 8.98 2.39
CA PRO A 72 4.43 8.60 1.01
C PRO A 72 3.43 7.55 0.51
N ILE A 73 2.88 6.74 1.41
CA ILE A 73 1.83 5.75 1.13
C ILE A 73 0.68 5.98 2.10
N LEU A 74 -0.53 6.15 1.57
CA LEU A 74 -1.74 6.32 2.37
C LEU A 74 -2.70 5.14 2.16
N LEU A 75 -3.14 4.52 3.25
CA LEU A 75 -4.16 3.48 3.25
C LEU A 75 -5.52 4.10 3.58
N THR A 76 -6.51 3.92 2.71
CA THR A 76 -7.84 4.55 2.83
C THR A 76 -8.93 3.55 2.52
N THR A 77 -10.16 3.87 2.91
CA THR A 77 -11.36 3.13 2.48
C THR A 77 -12.24 3.98 1.56
N GLY A 78 -13.01 3.34 0.68
CA GLY A 78 -13.99 4.04 -0.18
C GLY A 78 -14.55 3.19 -1.31
#